data_AF-A0A2E8D092-F1
#
_entry.id   AF-A0A2E8D092-F1
#
_cell.length_a   1.000
_cell.length_b   1.000
_cell.length_c   1.000
_cell.angle_alpha   90.00
_cell.angle_beta   90.00
_cell.angle_gamma   90.00
#
_symmetry.space_group_name_H-M   'P 1'
#
loop_
_entity.id
_entity.type
_entity.pdbx_description
1 polymer ?
#
loop_
_entity_poly.entity_id
_entity_poly.type
_entity_poly.pdbx_seq_one_letter_code
_entity_poly.pdbx_strand_id
1 'polypeptide(L)' 'MPKIEVPEEQILDSLDQLSAEGRREAMKRLLPSAAYVQRAIERHAARIKELARQRGLDWDALSEQQREQLVDEILHE' A
#
# COMPACT_ATOMS: atom_id res chain seq x y z
N MET A 1 5.17 17.91 23.76
CA MET A 1 6.36 17.29 23.15
C MET A 1 7.00 18.31 22.22
N PRO A 2 8.32 18.50 22.22
CA PRO A 2 8.94 19.40 21.26
C PRO A 2 8.67 18.89 19.83
N LYS A 3 8.31 19.81 18.94
CA LYS A 3 8.10 19.51 17.52
C LYS A 3 9.47 19.52 16.86
N ILE A 4 9.99 18.34 16.53
CA ILE A 4 11.26 18.23 15.81
C ILE A 4 10.94 18.44 14.34
N GLU A 5 11.40 19.55 13.78
CA GLU A 5 11.34 19.79 12.34
C GLU A 5 12.54 19.09 11.70
N VAL A 6 12.26 18.06 10.90
CA VAL A 6 13.27 17.36 10.11
C VAL A 6 13.15 17.85 8.67
N PRO A 7 14.18 18.51 8.11
CA PRO A 7 14.18 18.91 6.71
C PRO A 7 14.02 17.71 5.77
N GLU A 8 13.32 17.88 4.65
CA GLU A 8 13.14 16.81 3.66
C GLU A 8 14.48 16.26 3.14
N GLU A 9 15.48 17.13 2.92
CA GLU A 9 16.82 16.69 2.51
C GLU A 9 17.44 15.72 3.52
N GLN A 10 17.25 15.95 4.83
CA GLN A 10 17.74 15.06 5.87
C GLN A 10 17.03 13.70 5.84
N ILE A 11 15.76 13.66 5.44
CA ILE A 11 15.00 12.42 5.26
C ILE A 11 15.57 11.64 4.06
N LEU A 12 15.86 12.32 2.96
CA LEU A 12 16.44 11.72 1.75
C LEU A 12 17.84 11.17 2.02
N ASP A 13 18.71 11.94 2.69
CA ASP A 13 20.04 11.49 3.10
C ASP A 13 19.97 10.26 4.02
N SER A 14 18.95 10.20 4.87
CA SER A 14 18.73 9.05 5.76
C SER A 14 18.32 7.80 4.98
N LEU A 15 17.59 7.93 3.88
CA LEU A 15 17.23 6.81 3.00
C LEU A 15 18.46 6.22 2.31
N ASP A 16 19.42 7.05 1.94
CA ASP A 16 20.67 6.63 1.29
C ASP A 16 21.59 5.82 2.22
N GLN A 17 21.51 6.09 3.53
CA GLN A 17 22.29 5.40 4.56
C GLN A 17 21.68 4.07 5.01
N LEU A 18 20.47 3.72 4.55
CA LEU A 18 19.83 2.47 4.91
C LEU A 18 20.61 1.24 4.39
N SER A 19 20.49 0.14 5.12
CA SER A 19 20.91 -1.18 4.67
C SER A 19 20.17 -1.58 3.39
N ALA A 20 20.68 -2.57 2.65
CA ALA A 20 20.02 -3.06 1.44
C ALA A 20 18.60 -3.61 1.69
N GLU A 21 18.34 -4.13 2.90
CA GLU A 21 17.01 -4.56 3.33
C GLU A 21 16.13 -3.37 3.70
N GLY A 22 16.66 -2.40 4.45
CA GLY A 22 15.95 -1.17 4.81
C GLY A 22 15.55 -0.34 3.58
N ARG A 23 16.42 -0.24 2.57
CA ARG A 23 16.09 0.42 1.29
C ARG A 23 14.98 -0.31 0.54
N ARG A 24 15.01 -1.65 0.49
CA ARG A 24 13.92 -2.43 -0.13
C ARG A 24 12.59 -2.16 0.56
N GLU A 25 12.58 -2.07 1.88
CA GLU A 25 11.37 -1.80 2.66
C GLU A 25 10.89 -0.35 2.52
N ALA A 26 11.80 0.62 2.56
CA ALA A 26 11.47 2.03 2.29
C ALA A 26 10.91 2.20 0.86
N MET A 27 11.50 1.52 -0.11
CA MET A 27 11.04 1.53 -1.49
C MET A 27 9.63 0.95 -1.62
N LYS A 28 9.29 -0.15 -0.93
CA LYS A 28 7.91 -0.67 -0.92
C LYS A 28 6.90 0.33 -0.37
N ARG A 29 7.28 1.09 0.66
CA ARG A 29 6.42 2.11 1.30
C ARG A 29 6.29 3.38 0.48
N LEU A 30 7.33 3.74 -0.27
CA LEU A 30 7.38 4.94 -1.11
C LEU A 30 6.87 4.67 -2.54
N LEU A 31 6.95 3.43 -3.01
CA LEU A 31 6.57 3.09 -4.36
C LEU A 31 5.05 3.16 -4.55
N PRO A 32 4.59 3.41 -5.79
CA PRO A 32 3.21 3.66 -6.13
C PRO A 32 2.26 2.48 -5.92
N SER A 33 2.64 1.37 -5.27
CA SER A 33 1.72 0.24 -5.06
C SER A 33 0.49 0.69 -4.30
N ALA A 34 0.64 1.50 -3.24
CA ALA A 34 -0.50 2.12 -2.57
C ALA A 34 -1.31 3.02 -3.52
N ALA A 35 -0.66 3.85 -4.35
CA ALA A 35 -1.38 4.74 -5.27
C ALA A 35 -2.02 4.02 -6.47
N TYR A 36 -1.42 2.93 -6.95
CA TYR A 36 -1.91 2.08 -8.03
C TYR A 36 -3.03 1.18 -7.55
N VAL A 37 -2.86 0.53 -6.40
CA VAL A 37 -3.89 -0.26 -5.73
C VAL A 37 -5.06 0.65 -5.37
N GLN A 38 -4.82 1.83 -4.82
CA GLN A 38 -5.86 2.83 -4.56
C GLN A 38 -6.61 3.22 -5.85
N ARG A 39 -5.89 3.54 -6.94
CA ARG A 39 -6.52 3.84 -8.24
C ARG A 39 -7.26 2.64 -8.85
N ALA A 40 -6.77 1.42 -8.66
CA ALA A 40 -7.40 0.20 -9.13
C ALA A 40 -8.65 -0.13 -8.31
N ILE A 41 -8.59 0.05 -6.99
CA ILE A 41 -9.73 -0.01 -6.07
C ILE A 41 -10.77 1.01 -6.49
N GLU A 42 -10.40 2.27 -6.71
CA GLU A 42 -11.34 3.31 -7.15
C GLU A 42 -12.00 2.96 -8.50
N ARG A 43 -11.21 2.48 -9.46
CA ARG A 43 -11.69 2.12 -10.80
C ARG A 43 -12.56 0.86 -10.81
N HIS A 44 -12.31 -0.08 -9.91
CA HIS A 44 -12.94 -1.39 -9.89
C HIS A 44 -13.72 -1.69 -8.60
N ALA A 45 -14.02 -0.68 -7.78
CA ALA A 45 -14.58 -0.83 -6.44
C ALA A 45 -15.81 -1.75 -6.41
N ALA A 46 -16.77 -1.52 -7.32
CA ALA A 46 -17.99 -2.31 -7.40
C ALA A 46 -17.69 -3.79 -7.73
N ARG A 47 -16.74 -4.04 -8.63
CA ARG A 47 -16.35 -5.40 -9.04
C ARG A 47 -15.54 -6.10 -7.95
N ILE A 48 -14.64 -5.39 -7.29
CA ILE A 48 -13.85 -5.92 -6.17
C ILE A 48 -14.76 -6.26 -4.98
N LYS A 49 -15.72 -5.39 -4.64
CA LYS A 49 -16.73 -5.67 -3.60
C LYS A 49 -17.60 -6.89 -3.94
N GLU A 50 -18.02 -7.02 -5.18
CA GLU A 50 -18.81 -8.19 -5.61
C GLU A 50 -17.97 -9.48 -5.58
N LEU A 51 -16.72 -9.45 -6.02
CA LEU A 51 -15.80 -10.58 -5.94
C LEU A 51 -15.48 -10.98 -4.49
N ALA A 52 -15.28 -9.99 -3.60
CA ALA A 52 -15.14 -10.23 -2.17
C ALA A 52 -16.37 -10.96 -1.61
N ARG A 53 -17.57 -10.48 -1.94
CA ARG A 53 -18.84 -11.08 -1.52
C ARG A 53 -19.00 -12.51 -2.04
N GLN A 54 -18.65 -12.76 -3.31
CA GLN A 54 -18.66 -14.11 -3.91
C GLN A 54 -17.69 -15.06 -3.21
N ARG A 55 -16.57 -14.54 -2.70
CA ARG A 55 -15.58 -15.28 -1.90
C ARG A 55 -15.96 -15.38 -0.41
N GLY A 56 -17.12 -14.86 0.00
CA GLY A 56 -17.56 -14.87 1.41
C GLY A 56 -16.82 -13.85 2.31
N LEU A 57 -16.16 -12.87 1.70
CA LEU A 57 -15.43 -11.82 2.39
C LEU A 57 -16.25 -10.52 2.44
N ASP A 58 -16.22 -9.84 3.58
CA ASP A 58 -16.73 -8.48 3.70
C ASP A 58 -15.58 -7.48 3.48
N TRP A 59 -15.57 -6.84 2.31
CA TRP A 59 -14.57 -5.85 1.93
C TRP A 59 -14.39 -4.73 2.95
N ASP A 60 -15.49 -4.26 3.55
CA ASP A 60 -15.46 -3.12 4.45
C ASP A 60 -14.90 -3.53 5.83
N ALA A 61 -14.89 -4.83 6.16
CA ALA A 61 -14.28 -5.41 7.35
C ALA A 61 -12.80 -5.83 7.18
N LEU A 62 -12.28 -5.87 5.95
CA LEU A 62 -10.87 -6.23 5.69
C LEU A 62 -9.91 -5.12 6.13
N SER A 63 -8.76 -5.51 6.70
CA SER A 63 -7.63 -4.61 6.89
C SER A 63 -7.03 -4.18 5.55
N GLU A 64 -6.28 -3.08 5.54
CA GLU A 64 -5.60 -2.56 4.34
C GLU A 64 -4.72 -3.62 3.67
N GLN A 65 -3.91 -4.34 4.44
CA GLN A 65 -3.07 -5.42 3.94
C GLN A 65 -3.87 -6.56 3.29
N GLN A 66 -5.02 -6.93 3.87
CA GLN A 66 -5.90 -7.96 3.29
C GLN A 66 -6.58 -7.48 2.01
N ARG A 67 -6.92 -6.18 1.93
CA ARG A 67 -7.47 -5.57 0.70
C ARG A 67 -6.43 -5.55 -0.41
N GLU A 68 -5.19 -5.16 -0.11
CA GLU A 68 -4.09 -5.18 -1.08
C GLU A 68 -3.87 -6.59 -1.65
N GLN A 69 -3.83 -7.60 -0.78
CA GLN A 69 -3.62 -8.98 -1.21
C GLN A 69 -4.77 -9.51 -2.08
N LEU A 70 -6.02 -9.22 -1.73
CA LEU A 70 -7.18 -9.59 -2.54
C LEU A 70 -7.18 -8.90 -3.91
N VAL A 71 -6.80 -7.62 -3.96
CA VAL A 71 -6.70 -6.87 -5.22
C VAL A 71 -5.58 -7.44 -6.10
N ASP A 72 -4.45 -7.81 -5.50
CA ASP A 72 -3.34 -8.44 -6.20
C ASP A 72 -3.74 -9.80 -6.79
N GLU A 73 -4.43 -10.65 -6.02
CA GLU A 73 -4.98 -11.93 -6.49
C GLU A 73 -5.94 -11.73 -7.69
N ILE A 74 -6.87 -10.77 -7.60
CA ILE A 74 -7.82 -10.47 -8.69
C ILE A 74 -7.13 -9.97 -9.96
N LEU A 75 -6.01 -9.24 -9.83
CA LEU A 75 -5.27 -8.70 -10.98
C LEU A 75 -4.38 -9.75 -11.67
N HIS A 76 -4.01 -10.82 -10.96
CA HIS A 76 -3.15 -11.89 -11.45
C HIS A 76 -3.90 -13.17 -11.86
N GLU A 77 -5.22 -13.23 -11.64
CA GLU A 77 -6.16 -14.21 -12.24
C GLU A 77 -6.53 -13.84 -13.68
#